data_AF-A0A0N5BK47-F1
#
_entry.id   AF-A0A0N5BK47-F1
#
_cell.length_a   1.000
_cell.length_b   1.000
_cell.length_c   1.000
_cell.angle_alpha   90.00
_cell.angle_beta   90.00
_cell.angle_gamma   90.00
#
_symmetry.space_group_name_H-M   'P 1'
#
loop_
_entity.id
_entity.type
_entity.pdbx_description
1 polymer ?
#
loop_
_entity_poly.entity_id
_entity_poly.type
_entity_poly.pdbx_seq_one_letter_code
_entity_poly.pdbx_strand_id
1 'polypeptide(L)'
;MSSENIKINDCDSLSDITKLLSKTNSSDYEIHKKFDYLSSSFEIKISNIEDIRNSDILCNNICGCENVPINDMKTILSNQPKINFEMNTFVSFLIEDDTEQLSDDDKVHLASKYSSFFQFIIDQFPNVNELGISNGFDSTLYSCFILHIYEKLKSTKIKTVGSIYFDEILNYAEKYNFSNHGVFDGFPELHEIYLYINSNKCYDNLSNINDSIKNFLDYIVKIKDVRLIIGFECSDNDSIAYALKMLNYGKTINLNIRMDHDYDWDKYLKENNYSLTELAINIKDKTKDLILSISEMNDFKVLKMLLNSLENLQNIVIYVESSLSKVILDEYKSLDDAKSYLKEFFNYRSCLKNLTSARISFGKYYTSPDDSDTEKRKHLYNFMMECIISIFPSSISKLLHLMEAEHMTLEFFEKIGIIFPSLTTISFSLCYNIPEGALYKIPSLTNVVFNGESRVNIPPWIETVMFLYIDFYYPDDVVSDTKNNEHYFNLMNNRYNISLRCLRRKDIHYIAFLKKFDKWKELDNLIRICIV
;
A
#
# COMPACT_ATOMS: atom_id res chain seq x y z
N MET A 1 10.20 17.14 36.26
CA MET A 1 9.39 16.04 35.71
C MET A 1 8.75 15.27 36.87
N SER A 2 7.45 14.95 36.79
CA SER A 2 6.74 14.17 37.83
C SER A 2 7.23 12.72 37.85
N SER A 3 7.07 12.02 38.99
CA SER A 3 7.41 10.58 39.09
C SER A 3 6.60 9.68 38.13
N GLU A 4 5.47 10.16 37.63
CA GLU A 4 4.61 9.47 36.66
C GLU A 4 5.14 9.61 35.23
N ASN A 5 5.69 10.77 34.85
CA ASN A 5 6.35 10.95 33.53
C ASN A 5 7.56 10.03 33.37
N ILE A 6 8.29 9.77 34.47
CA ILE A 6 9.42 8.83 34.49
C ILE A 6 8.91 7.41 34.23
N LYS A 7 7.87 6.96 34.95
CA LYS A 7 7.28 5.62 34.76
C LYS A 7 6.76 5.36 33.34
N ILE A 8 6.21 6.38 32.67
CA ILE A 8 5.71 6.24 31.29
C ILE A 8 6.87 6.08 30.30
N ASN A 9 7.92 6.89 30.43
CA ASN A 9 9.09 6.80 29.55
C ASN A 9 9.96 5.56 29.84
N ASP A 10 9.79 4.92 30.99
CA ASP A 10 10.46 3.65 31.32
C ASP A 10 9.73 2.40 30.77
N CYS A 11 8.54 2.55 30.15
CA CYS A 11 7.82 1.39 29.59
C CYS A 11 8.47 0.81 28.32
N ASP A 12 8.57 -0.52 28.25
CA ASP A 12 9.18 -1.24 27.12
C ASP A 12 8.25 -1.42 25.90
N SER A 13 7.01 -0.95 25.99
CA SER A 13 5.99 -1.11 24.93
C SER A 13 5.05 0.09 24.84
N LEU A 14 4.59 0.42 23.63
CA LEU A 14 3.56 1.40 23.32
C LEU A 14 2.20 0.96 23.87
N SER A 15 1.91 -0.33 23.85
CA SER A 15 0.68 -0.86 24.43
C SER A 15 0.59 -0.60 25.93
N ASP A 16 1.70 -0.77 26.67
CA ASP A 16 1.71 -0.53 28.11
C ASP A 16 1.65 0.97 28.44
N ILE A 17 2.29 1.82 27.63
CA ILE A 17 2.11 3.28 27.73
C ILE A 17 0.63 3.63 27.55
N THR A 18 -0.04 3.07 26.53
CA THR A 18 -1.46 3.29 26.28
C THR A 18 -2.32 2.89 27.48
N LYS A 19 -2.04 1.72 28.10
CA LYS A 19 -2.75 1.23 29.29
C LYS A 19 -2.49 2.07 30.54
N LEU A 20 -1.32 2.69 30.66
CA LEU A 20 -1.01 3.59 31.77
C LEU A 20 -1.71 4.92 31.59
N LEU A 21 -1.63 5.51 30.39
CA LEU A 21 -2.28 6.77 30.07
C LEU A 21 -3.80 6.70 30.26
N SER A 22 -4.44 5.58 29.90
CA SER A 22 -5.89 5.40 30.08
C SER A 22 -6.34 5.37 31.55
N LYS A 23 -5.41 5.18 32.49
CA LYS A 23 -5.68 5.22 33.94
C LYS A 23 -5.40 6.59 34.55
N THR A 24 -4.91 7.55 33.77
CA THR A 24 -4.52 8.87 34.25
C THR A 24 -5.36 9.97 33.58
N ASN A 25 -5.76 10.99 34.35
CA ASN A 25 -6.57 12.11 33.85
C ASN A 25 -5.72 13.31 33.36
N SER A 26 -4.40 13.13 33.20
CA SER A 26 -3.49 14.23 32.82
C SER A 26 -3.20 14.21 31.32
N SER A 27 -3.24 15.38 30.68
CA SER A 27 -2.91 15.58 29.26
C SER A 27 -1.44 15.96 29.02
N ASP A 28 -0.65 16.16 30.07
CA ASP A 28 0.61 16.93 30.00
C ASP A 28 1.86 16.04 29.99
N TYR A 29 1.77 14.86 29.37
CA TYR A 29 2.88 13.92 29.30
C TYR A 29 3.79 14.22 28.11
N GLU A 30 5.09 14.34 28.40
CA GLU A 30 6.15 14.28 27.40
C GLU A 30 6.57 12.82 27.20
N ILE A 31 6.41 12.29 25.98
CA ILE A 31 6.69 10.89 25.65
C ILE A 31 7.63 10.86 24.45
N HIS A 32 8.87 10.43 24.68
CA HIS A 32 9.88 10.38 23.64
C HIS A 32 10.43 8.96 23.56
N LYS A 33 10.01 8.20 22.54
CA LYS A 33 10.43 6.81 22.35
C LYS A 33 11.28 6.66 21.11
N LYS A 34 12.32 5.83 21.25
CA LYS A 34 13.22 5.41 20.19
C LYS A 34 13.20 3.89 20.18
N PHE A 35 13.03 3.31 19.00
CA PHE A 35 12.98 1.86 18.81
C PHE A 35 13.55 1.52 17.44
N ASP A 36 13.92 0.25 17.26
CA ASP A 36 14.51 -0.20 16.01
C ASP A 36 13.44 -0.71 15.06
N TYR A 37 13.61 -0.39 13.79
CA TYR A 37 12.85 -0.94 12.68
C TYR A 37 13.06 -2.44 12.64
N LEU A 38 11.95 -3.16 12.71
CA LEU A 38 11.92 -4.59 12.48
C LEU A 38 11.02 -4.85 11.28
N SER A 39 11.62 -5.34 10.20
CA SER A 39 10.86 -5.77 9.03
C SER A 39 9.98 -6.97 9.41
N SER A 40 8.75 -6.93 8.91
CA SER A 40 7.76 -8.00 9.04
C SER A 40 7.67 -8.88 7.79
N SER A 41 8.60 -8.72 6.85
CA SER A 41 8.71 -9.49 5.63
C SER A 41 9.90 -10.45 5.73
N PHE A 42 9.67 -11.73 5.45
CA PHE A 42 10.66 -12.80 5.61
C PHE A 42 10.81 -13.60 4.32
N GLU A 43 12.04 -13.81 3.88
CA GLU A 43 12.41 -14.76 2.83
C GLU A 43 12.71 -16.10 3.48
N ILE A 44 12.19 -17.17 2.90
CA ILE A 44 12.25 -18.53 3.44
C ILE A 44 12.71 -19.48 2.33
N LYS A 45 13.68 -20.33 2.65
CA LYS A 45 14.15 -21.37 1.73
C LYS A 45 14.56 -22.63 2.47
N ILE A 46 14.46 -23.80 1.85
CA ILE A 46 15.05 -25.02 2.39
C ILE A 46 16.53 -25.14 2.00
N SER A 47 17.37 -25.62 2.92
CA SER A 47 18.81 -25.75 2.67
C SER A 47 19.14 -26.75 1.55
N ASN A 48 18.34 -27.82 1.42
CA ASN A 48 18.45 -28.80 0.35
C ASN A 48 17.07 -29.36 -0.01
N ILE A 49 16.58 -29.00 -1.20
CA ILE A 49 15.24 -29.38 -1.67
C ILE A 49 15.12 -30.85 -2.05
N GLU A 50 16.24 -31.53 -2.27
CA GLU A 50 16.28 -32.97 -2.56
C GLU A 50 16.11 -33.82 -1.28
N ASP A 51 16.35 -33.24 -0.09
CA ASP A 51 16.20 -33.92 1.21
C ASP A 51 15.34 -33.09 2.17
N ILE A 52 14.07 -32.92 1.82
CA ILE A 52 13.14 -32.04 2.55
C ILE A 52 13.01 -32.41 4.04
N ARG A 53 13.08 -33.70 4.33
CA ARG A 53 12.81 -34.23 5.68
C ARG A 53 13.95 -33.88 6.63
N ASN A 54 15.20 -34.04 6.19
CA ASN A 54 16.35 -33.80 7.04
C ASN A 54 16.95 -32.40 6.89
N SER A 55 16.52 -31.62 5.89
CA SER A 55 17.05 -30.28 5.66
C SER A 55 16.54 -29.24 6.63
N ASP A 56 17.40 -28.27 6.93
CA ASP A 56 17.04 -27.09 7.69
C ASP A 56 16.30 -26.07 6.83
N ILE A 57 15.57 -25.20 7.50
CA ILE A 57 14.95 -24.02 6.88
C ILE A 57 15.87 -22.85 7.16
N LEU A 58 16.18 -22.13 6.09
CA LEU A 58 16.91 -20.88 6.10
C LEU A 58 15.92 -19.73 5.98
N CYS A 59 16.20 -18.65 6.71
CA CYS A 59 15.38 -17.46 6.74
C CYS A 59 16.26 -16.22 6.66
N ASN A 60 15.81 -15.26 5.86
CA ASN A 60 16.34 -13.91 5.82
C ASN A 60 15.19 -12.92 6.08
N ASN A 61 15.50 -11.80 6.75
CA ASN A 61 14.56 -10.71 6.98
C ASN A 61 14.98 -9.50 6.13
N ILE A 62 14.83 -9.60 4.79
CA ILE A 62 14.92 -8.60 3.67
C ILE A 62 15.96 -7.45 3.76
N CYS A 63 16.79 -7.38 4.79
CA CYS A 63 17.68 -6.26 5.11
C CYS A 63 19.15 -6.71 5.07
N GLY A 64 19.53 -7.44 4.03
CA GLY A 64 20.92 -7.75 3.70
C GLY A 64 21.64 -8.57 4.77
N CYS A 65 20.92 -9.43 5.49
CA CYS A 65 21.52 -10.48 6.29
C CYS A 65 21.70 -11.73 5.41
N GLU A 66 22.73 -12.52 5.71
CA GLU A 66 22.85 -13.86 5.15
C GLU A 66 21.66 -14.71 5.62
N ASN A 67 21.27 -15.68 4.79
CA ASN A 67 20.29 -16.70 5.14
C ASN A 67 20.74 -17.45 6.41
N VAL A 68 19.98 -17.36 7.50
CA VAL A 68 20.29 -18.04 8.77
C VAL A 68 19.29 -19.16 9.07
N PRO A 69 19.69 -20.24 9.79
CA PRO A 69 18.75 -21.26 10.24
C PRO A 69 17.59 -20.67 11.06
N ILE A 70 16.38 -21.22 10.90
CA ILE A 70 15.19 -20.72 11.61
C ILE A 70 15.33 -20.70 13.14
N ASN A 71 16.13 -21.60 13.73
CA ASN A 71 16.37 -21.61 15.18
C ASN A 71 17.21 -20.41 15.64
N ASP A 72 18.17 -20.00 14.81
CA ASP A 72 18.96 -18.80 15.05
C ASP A 72 18.08 -17.56 14.87
N MET A 73 17.22 -17.53 13.83
CA MET A 73 16.25 -16.46 13.64
C MET A 73 15.27 -16.35 14.83
N LYS A 74 14.76 -17.47 15.35
CA LYS A 74 13.92 -17.48 16.57
C LYS A 74 14.65 -16.85 17.75
N THR A 75 15.93 -17.16 17.91
CA THR A 75 16.77 -16.60 18.98
C THR A 75 16.99 -15.10 18.78
N ILE A 76 17.29 -14.67 17.56
CA ILE A 76 17.46 -13.25 17.20
C ILE A 76 16.19 -12.46 17.53
N LEU A 77 15.02 -12.95 17.11
CA LEU A 77 13.74 -12.29 17.31
C LEU A 77 13.31 -12.29 18.78
N SER A 78 13.51 -13.39 19.50
CA SER A 78 13.16 -13.48 20.93
C SER A 78 13.95 -12.51 21.81
N ASN A 79 15.12 -12.07 21.34
CA ASN A 79 15.97 -11.09 22.02
C ASN A 79 15.64 -9.64 21.65
N GLN A 80 14.70 -9.40 20.73
CA GLN A 80 14.30 -8.05 20.34
C GLN A 80 13.35 -7.41 21.38
N PRO A 81 13.48 -6.11 21.66
CA PRO A 81 12.51 -5.35 22.46
C PRO A 81 11.09 -5.45 21.90
N LYS A 82 10.09 -5.55 22.79
CA LYS A 82 8.66 -5.66 22.42
C LYS A 82 8.18 -4.52 21.53
N ILE A 83 8.61 -3.29 21.84
CA ILE A 83 8.25 -2.09 21.07
C ILE A 83 8.56 -2.21 19.57
N ASN A 84 9.60 -2.97 19.18
CA ASN A 84 9.98 -3.15 17.78
C ASN A 84 8.92 -3.93 16.98
N PHE A 85 8.09 -4.74 17.64
CA PHE A 85 7.05 -5.55 16.99
C PHE A 85 5.69 -4.86 16.89
N GLU A 86 5.46 -3.79 17.67
CA GLU A 86 4.11 -3.24 17.87
C GLU A 86 3.60 -2.39 16.72
N MET A 87 4.47 -1.90 15.84
CA MET A 87 4.05 -1.02 14.74
C MET A 87 3.47 -1.79 13.56
N ASN A 88 4.01 -2.96 13.22
CA ASN A 88 3.59 -3.69 12.03
C ASN A 88 2.20 -4.31 12.21
N THR A 89 1.28 -4.05 11.27
CA THR A 89 -0.03 -4.74 11.21
C THR A 89 -0.06 -5.87 10.19
N PHE A 90 1.01 -6.03 9.42
CA PHE A 90 1.15 -7.02 8.36
C PHE A 90 2.42 -7.84 8.54
N VAL A 91 2.35 -9.13 8.21
CA VAL A 91 3.52 -10.01 8.08
C VAL A 91 3.46 -10.71 6.72
N SER A 92 4.59 -10.76 6.01
CA SER A 92 4.71 -11.54 4.77
C SER A 92 5.82 -12.55 4.77
N PHE A 93 5.62 -13.60 3.98
CA PHE A 93 6.60 -14.63 3.69
C PHE A 93 6.78 -14.77 2.17
N LEU A 94 8.03 -14.66 1.71
CA LEU A 94 8.44 -14.99 0.36
C LEU A 94 9.12 -16.37 0.38
N ILE A 95 8.55 -17.34 -0.32
CA ILE A 95 9.08 -18.70 -0.43
C ILE A 95 9.99 -18.77 -1.66
N GLU A 96 11.28 -19.00 -1.44
CA GLU A 96 12.31 -19.11 -2.49
C GLU A 96 12.60 -20.56 -2.91
N ASP A 97 11.64 -21.46 -2.70
CA ASP A 97 11.73 -22.86 -3.13
C ASP A 97 10.85 -23.11 -4.35
N ASP A 98 11.42 -23.76 -5.35
CA ASP A 98 10.63 -24.32 -6.44
C ASP A 98 9.97 -25.62 -5.97
N THR A 99 8.68 -25.52 -5.67
CA THR A 99 7.90 -26.65 -5.14
C THR A 99 7.15 -27.42 -6.21
N GLU A 100 7.25 -27.06 -7.50
CA GLU A 100 6.44 -27.63 -8.57
C GLU A 100 6.59 -29.15 -8.64
N GLN A 101 7.84 -29.61 -8.75
CA GLN A 101 8.20 -31.02 -8.97
C GLN A 101 8.15 -31.89 -7.71
N LEU A 102 7.81 -31.30 -6.55
CA LEU A 102 7.73 -32.06 -5.31
C LEU A 102 6.52 -32.98 -5.28
N SER A 103 6.72 -34.16 -4.68
CA SER A 103 5.63 -35.08 -4.35
C SER A 103 4.64 -34.41 -3.39
N ASP A 104 3.37 -34.83 -3.44
CA ASP A 104 2.36 -34.25 -2.54
C ASP A 104 2.70 -34.51 -1.06
N ASP A 105 3.26 -35.67 -0.73
CA ASP A 105 3.71 -35.99 0.63
C ASP A 105 4.82 -35.03 1.11
N ASP A 106 5.76 -34.70 0.24
CA ASP A 106 6.85 -33.78 0.59
C ASP A 106 6.37 -32.33 0.63
N LYS A 107 5.43 -31.92 -0.24
CA LYS A 107 4.73 -30.62 -0.15
C LYS A 107 4.03 -30.48 1.20
N VAL A 108 3.23 -31.46 1.60
CA VAL A 108 2.51 -31.46 2.88
C VAL A 108 3.49 -31.45 4.07
N HIS A 109 4.60 -32.19 3.98
CA HIS A 109 5.62 -32.19 5.02
C HIS A 109 6.33 -30.83 5.14
N LEU A 110 6.79 -30.27 4.03
CA LEU A 110 7.46 -28.97 3.99
C LEU A 110 6.54 -27.85 4.48
N ALA A 111 5.28 -27.85 4.04
CA ALA A 111 4.27 -26.88 4.49
C ALA A 111 4.09 -26.94 6.01
N SER A 112 4.16 -28.13 6.61
CA SER A 112 4.10 -28.31 8.07
C SER A 112 5.31 -27.69 8.77
N LYS A 113 6.52 -27.83 8.21
CA LYS A 113 7.72 -27.19 8.75
C LYS A 113 7.63 -25.67 8.64
N TYR A 114 7.14 -25.13 7.52
CA TYR A 114 7.02 -23.68 7.29
C TYR A 114 5.97 -23.07 8.21
N SER A 115 4.80 -23.69 8.31
CA SER A 115 3.70 -23.25 9.16
C SER A 115 4.11 -23.12 10.63
N SER A 116 4.92 -24.05 11.15
CA SER A 116 5.42 -23.98 12.53
C SER A 116 6.29 -22.74 12.79
N PHE A 117 7.13 -22.36 11.81
CA PHE A 117 7.93 -21.15 11.91
C PHE A 117 7.08 -19.89 11.72
N PHE A 118 6.18 -19.87 10.74
CA PHE A 118 5.30 -18.74 10.47
C PHE A 118 4.41 -18.44 11.67
N GLN A 119 3.91 -19.49 12.34
CA GLN A 119 3.16 -19.36 13.59
C GLN A 119 3.97 -18.63 14.67
N PHE A 120 5.22 -19.04 14.88
CA PHE A 120 6.11 -18.38 15.82
C PHE A 120 6.26 -16.88 15.50
N ILE A 121 6.45 -16.54 14.22
CA ILE A 121 6.57 -15.15 13.77
C ILE A 121 5.30 -14.36 14.07
N ILE A 122 4.13 -14.85 13.64
CA ILE A 122 2.81 -14.21 13.87
C ILE A 122 2.56 -13.97 15.37
N ASP A 123 3.01 -14.88 16.22
CA ASP A 123 2.85 -14.76 17.67
C ASP A 123 3.71 -13.61 18.25
N GLN A 124 4.87 -13.30 17.66
CA GLN A 124 5.73 -12.19 18.09
C GLN A 124 5.13 -10.80 17.76
N PHE A 125 4.35 -10.67 16.68
CA PHE A 125 3.74 -9.39 16.29
C PHE A 125 2.37 -9.24 16.99
N PRO A 126 2.21 -8.34 17.98
CA PRO A 126 0.97 -8.26 18.76
C PRO A 126 -0.19 -7.63 17.99
N ASN A 127 0.11 -6.74 17.02
CA ASN A 127 -0.89 -5.98 16.27
C ASN A 127 -1.08 -6.47 14.83
N VAL A 128 -0.44 -7.58 14.45
CA VAL A 128 -0.61 -8.19 13.13
C VAL A 128 -2.06 -8.64 12.93
N ASN A 129 -2.63 -8.27 11.79
CA ASN A 129 -3.97 -8.68 11.37
C ASN A 129 -4.03 -9.07 9.89
N GLU A 130 -2.96 -8.83 9.12
CA GLU A 130 -2.84 -9.22 7.72
C GLU A 130 -1.66 -10.18 7.54
N LEU A 131 -1.86 -11.23 6.73
CA LEU A 131 -0.85 -12.23 6.40
C LEU A 131 -0.74 -12.39 4.88
N GLY A 132 0.47 -12.29 4.33
CA GLY A 132 0.78 -12.60 2.94
C GLY A 132 1.77 -13.75 2.83
N ILE A 133 1.52 -14.70 1.92
CA ILE A 133 2.48 -15.76 1.58
C ILE A 133 2.56 -15.81 0.07
N SER A 134 3.75 -15.55 -0.49
CA SER A 134 3.98 -15.55 -1.93
C SER A 134 5.14 -16.47 -2.30
N ASN A 135 5.12 -17.03 -3.50
CA ASN A 135 6.27 -17.72 -4.08
C ASN A 135 7.16 -16.70 -4.80
N GLY A 136 8.48 -16.85 -4.67
CA GLY A 136 9.48 -15.98 -5.32
C GLY A 136 9.82 -16.37 -6.75
N PHE A 137 9.22 -17.44 -7.29
CA PHE A 137 9.45 -17.89 -8.66
C PHE A 137 8.20 -17.74 -9.50
N ASP A 138 8.29 -16.92 -10.55
CA ASP A 138 7.25 -16.75 -11.57
C ASP A 138 6.89 -18.05 -12.30
N SER A 139 7.74 -19.09 -12.21
CA SER A 139 7.48 -20.41 -12.80
C SER A 139 6.66 -21.35 -11.91
N THR A 140 6.41 -21.02 -10.64
CA THR A 140 5.67 -21.88 -9.69
C THR A 140 4.15 -21.91 -9.92
N LEU A 141 3.72 -21.53 -11.13
CA LEU A 141 2.33 -21.49 -11.62
C LEU A 141 1.58 -22.83 -11.50
N TYR A 142 2.26 -23.91 -11.13
CA TYR A 142 1.72 -25.27 -11.00
C TYR A 142 1.75 -25.82 -9.58
N SER A 143 2.15 -25.01 -8.60
CA SER A 143 2.10 -25.42 -7.20
C SER A 143 0.73 -25.12 -6.58
N CYS A 144 0.41 -25.86 -5.53
CA CYS A 144 -0.68 -25.57 -4.59
C CYS A 144 -0.14 -25.46 -3.14
N PHE A 145 1.17 -25.19 -3.04
CA PHE A 145 1.93 -25.27 -1.80
C PHE A 145 1.51 -24.22 -0.78
N ILE A 146 1.11 -23.02 -1.23
CA ILE A 146 0.71 -21.93 -0.35
C ILE A 146 -0.58 -22.33 0.42
N LEU A 147 -1.52 -22.99 -0.26
CA LEU A 147 -2.77 -23.43 0.36
C LEU A 147 -2.53 -24.52 1.42
N HIS A 148 -1.54 -25.40 1.24
CA HIS A 148 -1.14 -26.35 2.28
C HIS A 148 -0.53 -25.69 3.52
N ILE A 149 0.10 -24.51 3.37
CA ILE A 149 0.58 -23.74 4.52
C ILE A 149 -0.61 -23.12 5.24
N TYR A 150 -1.54 -22.47 4.53
CA TYR A 150 -2.74 -21.90 5.14
C TYR A 150 -3.55 -22.95 5.91
N GLU A 151 -3.71 -24.15 5.37
CA GLU A 151 -4.42 -25.28 6.02
C GLU A 151 -3.86 -25.64 7.40
N LYS A 152 -2.58 -25.33 7.67
CA LYS A 152 -1.87 -25.75 8.88
C LYS A 152 -1.65 -24.61 9.89
N LEU A 153 -1.80 -23.36 9.46
CA LEU A 153 -1.64 -22.18 10.32
C LEU A 153 -2.84 -21.96 11.22
N LYS A 154 -2.62 -21.37 12.41
CA LYS A 154 -3.70 -21.08 13.36
C LYS A 154 -3.50 -19.75 14.04
N SER A 155 -4.36 -18.76 13.78
CA SER A 155 -4.25 -17.47 14.44
C SER A 155 -5.60 -16.82 14.66
N THR A 156 -5.81 -16.35 15.90
CA THR A 156 -6.98 -15.54 16.26
C THR A 156 -6.77 -14.05 15.97
N LYS A 157 -5.61 -13.65 15.44
CA LYS A 157 -5.30 -12.23 15.15
C LYS A 157 -5.53 -11.87 13.69
N ILE A 158 -5.32 -12.83 12.78
CA ILE A 158 -5.35 -12.60 11.34
C ILE A 158 -6.80 -12.45 10.87
N LYS A 159 -7.07 -11.30 10.26
CA LYS A 159 -8.34 -10.90 9.67
C LYS A 159 -8.30 -10.88 8.15
N THR A 160 -7.10 -10.84 7.59
CA THR A 160 -6.89 -10.78 6.14
C THR A 160 -5.79 -11.73 5.75
N VAL A 161 -6.04 -12.55 4.73
CA VAL A 161 -5.00 -13.34 4.06
C VAL A 161 -4.91 -12.89 2.60
N GLY A 162 -3.70 -12.92 2.04
CA GLY A 162 -3.49 -12.52 0.65
C GLY A 162 -2.37 -13.26 -0.05
N SER A 163 -2.02 -12.76 -1.24
CA SER A 163 -1.01 -13.36 -2.13
C SER A 163 -1.40 -14.77 -2.60
N ILE A 164 -2.70 -15.06 -2.73
CA ILE A 164 -3.19 -16.30 -3.31
C ILE A 164 -3.39 -16.06 -4.79
N TYR A 165 -2.73 -16.84 -5.63
CA TYR A 165 -2.92 -16.80 -7.07
C TYR A 165 -4.02 -17.78 -7.51
N PHE A 166 -4.67 -17.47 -8.63
CA PHE A 166 -5.79 -18.26 -9.14
C PHE A 166 -5.38 -19.68 -9.55
N ASP A 167 -4.19 -19.84 -10.10
CA ASP A 167 -3.57 -21.14 -10.41
C ASP A 167 -3.40 -22.04 -9.16
N GLU A 168 -2.98 -21.51 -8.01
CA GLU A 168 -2.92 -22.26 -6.75
C GLU A 168 -4.29 -22.86 -6.40
N ILE A 169 -5.38 -22.10 -6.61
CA ILE A 169 -6.75 -22.60 -6.40
C ILE A 169 -7.08 -23.75 -7.36
N LEU A 170 -6.73 -23.60 -8.64
CA LEU A 170 -7.02 -24.61 -9.65
C LEU A 170 -6.24 -25.90 -9.39
N ASN A 171 -4.94 -25.79 -9.14
CA ASN A 171 -4.05 -26.93 -8.86
C ASN A 171 -4.46 -27.67 -7.58
N TYR A 172 -4.88 -26.94 -6.54
CA TYR A 172 -5.38 -27.57 -5.31
C TYR A 172 -6.70 -28.31 -5.55
N ALA A 173 -7.63 -27.71 -6.31
CA ALA A 173 -8.93 -28.30 -6.60
C ALA A 173 -8.86 -29.60 -7.42
N GLU A 174 -7.82 -29.79 -8.23
CA GLU A 174 -7.62 -31.04 -8.99
C GLU A 174 -7.36 -32.25 -8.08
N LYS A 175 -6.75 -32.01 -6.92
CA LYS A 175 -6.27 -33.05 -6.00
C LYS A 175 -7.10 -33.14 -4.73
N TYR A 176 -7.62 -32.01 -4.26
CA TYR A 176 -8.21 -31.86 -2.94
C TYR A 176 -9.58 -31.19 -3.01
N ASN A 177 -10.44 -31.55 -2.05
CA ASN A 177 -11.73 -30.89 -1.88
C ASN A 177 -11.63 -29.84 -0.77
N PHE A 178 -11.81 -28.56 -1.10
CA PHE A 178 -11.74 -27.46 -0.14
C PHE A 178 -12.65 -27.66 1.08
N SER A 179 -13.86 -28.20 0.87
CA SER A 179 -14.81 -28.45 1.96
C SER A 179 -14.35 -29.52 2.95
N ASN A 180 -13.41 -30.38 2.59
CA ASN A 180 -12.89 -31.45 3.45
C ASN A 180 -11.59 -31.06 4.16
N HIS A 181 -10.83 -30.14 3.58
CA HIS A 181 -9.49 -29.77 4.08
C HIS A 181 -9.48 -28.52 4.95
N GLY A 182 -10.45 -27.61 4.80
CA GLY A 182 -10.58 -26.46 5.70
C GLY A 182 -9.37 -25.52 5.65
N VAL A 183 -8.96 -25.12 4.44
CA VAL A 183 -7.74 -24.33 4.17
C VAL A 183 -7.60 -23.08 5.06
N PHE A 184 -8.71 -22.44 5.46
CA PHE A 184 -8.72 -21.25 6.30
C PHE A 184 -9.33 -21.46 7.69
N ASP A 185 -9.60 -22.70 8.09
CA ASP A 185 -10.30 -23.01 9.35
C ASP A 185 -9.50 -22.61 10.60
N GLY A 186 -8.17 -22.42 10.45
CA GLY A 186 -7.29 -21.91 11.49
C GLY A 186 -7.43 -20.41 11.79
N PHE A 187 -8.24 -19.66 11.04
CA PHE A 187 -8.38 -18.21 11.15
C PHE A 187 -9.83 -17.81 11.53
N PRO A 188 -10.22 -17.92 12.81
CA PRO A 188 -11.60 -17.65 13.22
C PRO A 188 -12.07 -16.19 13.05
N GLU A 189 -11.14 -15.24 12.97
CA GLU A 189 -11.43 -13.81 12.79
C GLU A 189 -11.24 -13.35 11.33
N LEU A 190 -11.14 -14.30 10.38
CA LEU A 190 -10.93 -13.99 8.97
C LEU A 190 -12.13 -13.24 8.38
N HIS A 191 -11.87 -12.07 7.82
CA HIS A 191 -12.85 -11.23 7.16
C HIS A 191 -12.55 -11.00 5.68
N GLU A 192 -11.28 -11.08 5.26
CA GLU A 192 -10.88 -10.75 3.90
C GLU A 192 -9.89 -11.76 3.32
N ILE A 193 -10.12 -12.17 2.08
CA ILE A 193 -9.25 -13.07 1.32
C ILE A 193 -8.91 -12.39 0.00
N TYR A 194 -7.63 -12.17 -0.28
CA TYR A 194 -7.14 -11.59 -1.53
C TYR A 194 -6.69 -12.70 -2.49
N LEU A 195 -7.34 -12.75 -3.65
CA LEU A 195 -7.06 -13.64 -4.77
C LEU A 195 -6.60 -12.80 -5.97
N TYR A 196 -5.56 -13.23 -6.68
CA TYR A 196 -5.09 -12.59 -7.90
C TYR A 196 -5.20 -13.51 -9.12
N ILE A 197 -5.81 -13.01 -10.19
CA ILE A 197 -5.91 -13.69 -11.49
C ILE A 197 -4.91 -13.03 -12.45
N ASN A 198 -3.78 -13.69 -12.67
CA ASN A 198 -2.78 -13.27 -13.65
C ASN A 198 -3.19 -13.66 -15.07
N SER A 199 -2.65 -12.95 -16.07
CA SER A 199 -2.80 -13.37 -17.47
C SER A 199 -1.95 -14.61 -17.71
N ASN A 200 -2.60 -15.77 -17.86
CA ASN A 200 -1.91 -17.03 -18.06
C ASN A 200 -2.53 -17.83 -19.20
N LYS A 201 -1.73 -18.07 -20.24
CA LYS A 201 -2.11 -18.88 -21.41
C LYS A 201 -2.34 -20.36 -21.07
N CYS A 202 -1.99 -20.80 -19.86
CA CYS A 202 -2.10 -22.19 -19.46
C CYS A 202 -3.49 -22.59 -18.91
N TYR A 203 -4.40 -21.64 -18.66
CA TYR A 203 -5.77 -21.97 -18.22
C TYR A 203 -6.52 -22.82 -19.25
N ASP A 204 -6.27 -22.62 -20.54
CA ASP A 204 -6.97 -23.35 -21.62
C ASP A 204 -6.78 -24.88 -21.59
N ASN A 205 -5.73 -25.35 -20.91
CA ASN A 205 -5.43 -26.78 -20.79
C ASN A 205 -6.18 -27.49 -19.64
N LEU A 206 -6.86 -26.73 -18.77
CA LEU A 206 -7.52 -27.28 -17.58
C LEU A 206 -9.00 -27.58 -17.88
N SER A 207 -9.34 -28.87 -17.95
CA SER A 207 -10.69 -29.32 -18.33
C SER A 207 -11.81 -28.98 -17.34
N ASN A 208 -11.48 -28.68 -16.07
CA ASN A 208 -12.45 -28.57 -14.97
C ASN A 208 -12.46 -27.22 -14.25
N ILE A 209 -11.95 -26.13 -14.86
CA ILE A 209 -11.83 -24.81 -14.21
C ILE A 209 -13.14 -24.36 -13.55
N ASN A 210 -14.28 -24.51 -14.25
CA ASN A 210 -15.55 -24.04 -13.74
C ASN A 210 -15.96 -24.76 -12.45
N ASP A 211 -15.67 -26.05 -12.33
CA ASP A 211 -15.99 -26.82 -11.14
C ASP A 211 -15.00 -26.52 -10.00
N SER A 212 -13.72 -26.29 -10.33
CA SER A 212 -12.72 -25.80 -9.37
C SER A 212 -13.10 -24.44 -8.77
N ILE A 213 -13.53 -23.49 -9.61
CA ILE A 213 -14.06 -22.18 -9.18
C ILE A 213 -15.24 -22.38 -8.22
N LYS A 214 -16.23 -23.20 -8.60
CA LYS A 214 -17.42 -23.42 -7.78
C LYS A 214 -17.08 -24.04 -6.44
N ASN A 215 -16.24 -25.08 -6.43
CA ASN A 215 -15.82 -25.78 -5.22
C ASN A 215 -15.12 -24.81 -4.25
N PHE A 216 -14.21 -23.99 -4.76
CA PHE A 216 -13.58 -22.94 -3.96
C PHE A 216 -14.61 -21.95 -3.41
N LEU A 217 -15.45 -21.36 -4.26
CA LEU A 217 -16.42 -20.35 -3.83
C LEU A 217 -17.48 -20.90 -2.84
N ASP A 218 -17.92 -22.15 -3.02
CA ASP A 218 -18.82 -22.86 -2.11
C ASP A 218 -18.16 -23.15 -0.76
N TYR A 219 -16.84 -23.29 -0.71
CA TYR A 219 -16.09 -23.34 0.54
C TYR A 219 -16.04 -21.95 1.19
N ILE A 220 -15.64 -20.92 0.45
CA ILE A 220 -15.48 -19.55 0.98
C ILE A 220 -16.79 -19.01 1.56
N VAL A 221 -17.93 -19.23 0.91
CA VAL A 221 -19.24 -18.74 1.40
C VAL A 221 -19.65 -19.33 2.76
N LYS A 222 -19.05 -20.45 3.17
CA LYS A 222 -19.28 -21.05 4.50
C LYS A 222 -18.49 -20.34 5.60
N ILE A 223 -17.46 -19.56 5.25
CA ILE A 223 -16.69 -18.76 6.19
C ILE A 223 -17.53 -17.53 6.56
N LYS A 224 -17.82 -17.38 7.85
CA LYS A 224 -18.73 -16.35 8.35
C LYS A 224 -18.18 -14.95 8.08
N ASP A 225 -19.04 -14.07 7.54
CA ASP A 225 -18.75 -12.64 7.33
C ASP A 225 -17.50 -12.37 6.47
N VAL A 226 -17.09 -13.32 5.62
CA VAL A 226 -15.93 -13.17 4.76
C VAL A 226 -16.24 -12.36 3.49
N ARG A 227 -15.28 -11.58 3.02
CA ARG A 227 -15.26 -10.91 1.73
C ARG A 227 -14.11 -11.45 0.90
N LEU A 228 -14.42 -11.92 -0.31
CA LEU A 228 -13.42 -12.28 -1.31
C LEU A 228 -13.07 -11.03 -2.13
N ILE A 229 -11.79 -10.69 -2.21
CA ILE A 229 -11.25 -9.61 -3.03
C ILE A 229 -10.50 -10.25 -4.19
N ILE A 230 -10.95 -9.98 -5.41
CA ILE A 230 -10.39 -10.56 -6.63
C ILE A 230 -9.67 -9.46 -7.39
N GLY A 231 -8.35 -9.50 -7.39
CA GLY A 231 -7.46 -8.77 -8.30
C GLY A 231 -7.36 -9.50 -9.64
N PHE A 232 -7.27 -8.78 -10.74
CA PHE A 232 -7.05 -9.37 -12.07
C PHE A 232 -6.38 -8.36 -13.02
N GLU A 233 -5.73 -8.88 -14.05
CA GLU A 233 -5.10 -8.07 -15.10
C GLU A 233 -6.15 -7.58 -16.11
N CYS A 234 -6.42 -6.27 -16.13
CA CYS A 234 -7.48 -5.70 -16.96
C CYS A 234 -7.15 -5.68 -18.47
N SER A 235 -5.87 -5.81 -18.83
CA SER A 235 -5.45 -5.88 -20.24
C SER A 235 -5.59 -7.27 -20.86
N ASP A 236 -6.02 -8.27 -20.07
CA ASP A 236 -6.21 -9.65 -20.51
C ASP A 236 -7.68 -10.07 -20.42
N ASN A 237 -8.26 -10.46 -21.57
CA ASN A 237 -9.68 -10.82 -21.65
C ASN A 237 -9.99 -12.10 -20.87
N ASP A 238 -9.04 -13.03 -20.76
CA ASP A 238 -9.24 -14.29 -20.05
C ASP A 238 -9.31 -14.06 -18.54
N SER A 239 -8.40 -13.25 -18.00
CA SER A 239 -8.40 -12.80 -16.60
C SER A 239 -9.73 -12.14 -16.23
N ILE A 240 -10.21 -11.22 -17.08
CA ILE A 240 -11.54 -10.59 -16.95
C ILE A 240 -12.65 -11.65 -16.98
N ALA A 241 -12.59 -12.60 -17.90
CA ALA A 241 -13.62 -13.64 -18.03
C ALA A 241 -13.67 -14.54 -16.79
N TYR A 242 -12.53 -14.92 -16.21
CA TYR A 242 -12.48 -15.70 -14.97
C TYR A 242 -12.98 -14.90 -13.76
N ALA A 243 -12.56 -13.63 -13.62
CA ALA A 243 -13.09 -12.74 -12.59
C ALA A 243 -14.62 -12.63 -12.67
N LEU A 244 -15.17 -12.45 -13.88
CA LEU A 244 -16.62 -12.38 -14.09
C LEU A 244 -17.33 -13.71 -13.82
N LYS A 245 -16.74 -14.85 -14.18
CA LYS A 245 -17.27 -16.17 -13.82
C LYS A 245 -17.39 -16.31 -12.30
N MET A 246 -16.33 -15.97 -11.56
CA MET A 246 -16.34 -16.00 -10.10
C MET A 246 -17.37 -15.04 -9.50
N LEU A 247 -17.45 -13.80 -10.03
CA LEU A 247 -18.44 -12.81 -9.60
C LEU A 247 -19.87 -13.30 -9.79
N ASN A 248 -20.16 -13.84 -10.98
CA ASN A 248 -21.51 -14.27 -11.33
C ASN A 248 -21.93 -15.48 -10.51
N TYR A 249 -21.04 -16.46 -10.31
CA TYR A 249 -21.33 -17.57 -9.41
C TYR A 249 -21.46 -17.10 -7.96
N GLY A 250 -20.58 -16.22 -7.48
CA GLY A 250 -20.64 -15.64 -6.14
C GLY A 250 -21.99 -14.96 -5.85
N LYS A 251 -22.55 -14.24 -6.82
CA LYS A 251 -23.92 -13.68 -6.71
C LYS A 251 -24.98 -14.76 -6.48
N THR A 252 -24.87 -15.92 -7.13
CA THR A 252 -25.85 -17.03 -6.97
C THR A 252 -25.84 -17.63 -5.57
N ILE A 253 -24.69 -17.63 -4.90
CA ILE A 253 -24.51 -18.15 -3.53
C ILE A 253 -24.52 -17.03 -2.48
N ASN A 254 -24.78 -15.78 -2.87
CA ASN A 254 -24.73 -14.59 -2.01
C ASN A 254 -23.37 -14.36 -1.30
N LEU A 255 -22.27 -14.68 -1.99
CA LEU A 255 -20.93 -14.38 -1.51
C LEU A 255 -20.60 -12.89 -1.73
N ASN A 256 -20.01 -12.27 -0.70
CA ASN A 256 -19.53 -10.89 -0.77
C ASN A 256 -18.22 -10.81 -1.56
N ILE A 257 -18.30 -10.42 -2.83
CA ILE A 257 -17.14 -10.25 -3.71
C ILE A 257 -16.88 -8.76 -3.99
N ARG A 258 -15.63 -8.33 -3.82
CA ARG A 258 -15.09 -7.05 -4.30
C ARG A 258 -14.12 -7.33 -5.44
N MET A 259 -14.23 -6.54 -6.50
CA MET A 259 -13.24 -6.53 -7.58
C MET A 259 -12.18 -5.48 -7.26
N ASP A 260 -10.94 -5.92 -7.27
CA ASP A 260 -9.75 -5.08 -7.32
C ASP A 260 -9.10 -5.31 -8.69
N HIS A 261 -8.33 -4.36 -9.20
CA HIS A 261 -7.82 -4.47 -10.56
C HIS A 261 -6.48 -3.82 -10.65
N ASP A 262 -5.55 -4.60 -11.16
CA ASP A 262 -4.18 -4.22 -11.31
C ASP A 262 -3.97 -3.72 -12.73
N TYR A 263 -3.42 -2.52 -12.79
CA TYR A 263 -2.87 -1.78 -13.91
C TYR A 263 -3.55 -1.89 -15.29
N ASP A 264 -3.85 -0.68 -15.81
CA ASP A 264 -3.91 -0.34 -17.24
C ASP A 264 -5.30 -0.30 -17.91
N TRP A 265 -6.26 0.38 -17.26
CA TRP A 265 -7.45 0.90 -17.94
C TRP A 265 -7.11 1.75 -19.17
N ASP A 266 -5.95 2.40 -19.16
CA ASP A 266 -5.48 3.21 -20.28
C ASP A 266 -5.26 2.34 -21.52
N LYS A 267 -4.45 1.28 -21.43
CA LYS A 267 -4.27 0.30 -22.50
C LYS A 267 -5.58 -0.35 -22.93
N TYR A 268 -6.38 -0.83 -21.98
CA TYR A 268 -7.68 -1.44 -22.31
C TYR A 268 -8.54 -0.48 -23.13
N LEU A 269 -8.66 0.78 -22.70
CA LEU A 269 -9.47 1.76 -23.41
C LEU A 269 -8.86 2.15 -24.75
N LYS A 270 -7.54 2.31 -24.86
CA LYS A 270 -6.85 2.56 -26.13
C LYS A 270 -7.11 1.45 -27.15
N GLU A 271 -6.99 0.19 -26.73
CA GLU A 271 -7.26 -0.99 -27.57
C GLU A 271 -8.74 -1.09 -27.97
N ASN A 272 -9.65 -0.59 -27.14
CA ASN A 272 -11.09 -0.60 -27.37
C ASN A 272 -11.65 0.75 -27.88
N ASN A 273 -10.82 1.56 -28.56
CA ASN A 273 -11.22 2.85 -29.16
C ASN A 273 -11.93 3.80 -28.17
N TYR A 274 -11.42 3.86 -26.94
CA TYR A 274 -11.94 4.65 -25.82
C TYR A 274 -13.40 4.33 -25.47
N SER A 275 -13.81 3.07 -25.67
CA SER A 275 -15.14 2.56 -25.33
C SER A 275 -15.06 1.41 -24.33
N LEU A 276 -16.06 1.30 -23.47
CA LEU A 276 -16.20 0.17 -22.55
C LEU A 276 -16.96 -0.95 -23.25
N THR A 277 -16.41 -2.16 -23.26
CA THR A 277 -17.15 -3.35 -23.70
C THR A 277 -18.23 -3.73 -22.68
N GLU A 278 -19.19 -4.56 -23.10
CA GLU A 278 -20.25 -5.07 -22.21
C GLU A 278 -19.69 -5.78 -20.95
N LEU A 279 -18.57 -6.50 -21.10
CA LEU A 279 -17.87 -7.14 -19.99
C LEU A 279 -17.28 -6.11 -19.01
N ALA A 280 -16.63 -5.07 -19.52
CA ALA A 280 -16.05 -4.01 -18.68
C ALA A 280 -17.11 -3.18 -17.96
N ILE A 281 -18.30 -2.99 -18.55
CA ILE A 281 -19.43 -2.33 -17.87
C ILE A 281 -19.83 -3.07 -16.59
N ASN A 282 -19.78 -4.40 -16.57
CA ASN A 282 -20.11 -5.19 -15.38
C ASN A 282 -19.06 -5.05 -14.25
N ILE A 283 -17.80 -4.80 -14.60
CA ILE A 283 -16.69 -4.62 -13.67
C ILE A 283 -16.66 -3.21 -13.11
N LYS A 284 -16.92 -2.22 -13.97
CA LYS A 284 -16.96 -0.79 -13.68
C LYS A 284 -17.73 -0.46 -12.40
N ASP A 285 -18.88 -1.11 -12.17
CA ASP A 285 -19.71 -0.87 -10.97
C ASP A 285 -19.12 -1.44 -9.68
N LYS A 286 -18.05 -2.24 -9.76
CA LYS A 286 -17.36 -2.86 -8.62
C LYS A 286 -15.98 -2.27 -8.36
N THR A 287 -15.43 -1.50 -9.29
CA THR A 287 -14.16 -0.77 -9.19
C THR A 287 -14.17 0.26 -8.06
N LYS A 288 -13.23 0.12 -7.12
CA LYS A 288 -13.02 1.06 -5.99
C LYS A 288 -11.66 1.75 -6.00
N ASP A 289 -10.70 1.24 -6.73
CA ASP A 289 -9.33 1.75 -6.78
C ASP A 289 -8.97 1.90 -8.26
N LEU A 290 -8.22 2.93 -8.64
CA LEU A 290 -7.85 3.14 -10.05
C LEU A 290 -6.42 3.63 -10.12
N ILE A 291 -5.63 3.02 -10.98
CA ILE A 291 -4.30 3.52 -11.34
C ILE A 291 -4.32 3.90 -12.82
N LEU A 292 -3.83 5.09 -13.13
CA LEU A 292 -3.77 5.63 -14.48
C LEU A 292 -2.42 6.28 -14.76
N SER A 293 -1.82 5.92 -15.89
CA SER A 293 -0.64 6.59 -16.44
C SER A 293 -1.06 7.55 -17.54
N ILE A 294 -0.48 8.75 -17.54
CA ILE A 294 -0.70 9.81 -18.51
C ILE A 294 0.64 10.07 -19.21
N SER A 295 0.78 9.50 -20.40
CA SER A 295 1.96 9.58 -21.27
C SER A 295 1.74 10.50 -22.47
N GLU A 296 0.50 10.65 -22.90
CA GLU A 296 0.11 11.48 -24.04
C GLU A 296 -1.19 12.26 -23.78
N MET A 297 -1.48 13.24 -24.64
CA MET A 297 -2.64 14.13 -24.46
C MET A 297 -3.99 13.41 -24.48
N ASN A 298 -4.12 12.32 -25.23
CA ASN A 298 -5.37 11.57 -25.30
C ASN A 298 -5.70 10.84 -24.00
N ASP A 299 -4.72 10.58 -23.14
CA ASP A 299 -4.90 9.90 -21.85
C ASP A 299 -5.76 10.76 -20.90
N PHE A 300 -5.77 12.09 -21.08
CA PHE A 300 -6.70 12.96 -20.33
C PHE A 300 -8.17 12.72 -20.71
N LYS A 301 -8.46 12.23 -21.92
CA LYS A 301 -9.82 11.82 -22.30
C LYS A 301 -10.23 10.54 -21.57
N VAL A 302 -9.28 9.61 -21.40
CA VAL A 302 -9.46 8.40 -20.58
C VAL A 302 -9.78 8.80 -19.14
N LEU A 303 -8.96 9.66 -18.54
CA LEU A 303 -9.19 10.17 -17.18
C LEU A 303 -10.60 10.78 -17.02
N LYS A 304 -11.01 11.62 -17.97
CA LYS A 304 -12.35 12.23 -17.98
C LYS A 304 -13.45 11.19 -18.03
N MET A 305 -13.33 10.17 -18.88
CA MET A 305 -14.35 9.14 -18.99
C MET A 305 -14.44 8.30 -17.70
N LEU A 306 -13.31 7.90 -17.13
CA LEU A 306 -13.26 7.10 -15.91
C LEU A 306 -13.83 7.88 -14.71
N LEU A 307 -13.42 9.14 -14.53
CA LEU A 307 -13.91 10.01 -13.45
C LEU A 307 -15.39 10.40 -13.56
N ASN A 308 -16.01 10.21 -14.73
CA ASN A 308 -17.45 10.45 -14.91
C ASN A 308 -18.27 9.16 -14.85
N SER A 309 -17.63 8.00 -14.83
CA SER A 309 -18.33 6.73 -15.00
C SER A 309 -18.20 5.82 -13.77
N LEU A 310 -17.06 5.79 -13.07
CA LEU A 310 -16.80 4.88 -11.95
C LEU A 310 -17.43 5.34 -10.63
N GLU A 311 -18.75 5.27 -10.49
CA GLU A 311 -19.52 5.80 -9.34
C GLU A 311 -19.04 5.30 -7.95
N ASN A 312 -18.51 4.09 -7.89
CA ASN A 312 -18.04 3.45 -6.66
C ASN A 312 -16.54 3.64 -6.37
N LEU A 313 -15.83 4.39 -7.23
CA LEU A 313 -14.40 4.67 -7.05
C LEU A 313 -14.15 5.40 -5.74
N GLN A 314 -13.17 4.92 -4.97
CA GLN A 314 -12.78 5.41 -3.64
C GLN A 314 -11.37 6.00 -3.62
N ASN A 315 -10.45 5.42 -4.39
CA ASN A 315 -9.05 5.85 -4.48
C ASN A 315 -8.62 5.94 -5.95
N ILE A 316 -7.80 6.95 -6.27
CA ILE A 316 -7.19 7.09 -7.59
C ILE A 316 -5.69 7.42 -7.47
N VAL A 317 -4.87 6.82 -8.33
CA VAL A 317 -3.46 7.13 -8.51
C VAL A 317 -3.26 7.58 -9.95
N ILE A 318 -2.66 8.74 -10.14
CA ILE A 318 -2.34 9.30 -11.45
C ILE A 318 -0.83 9.49 -11.55
N TYR A 319 -0.22 8.81 -12.52
CA TYR A 319 1.19 9.01 -12.91
C TYR A 319 1.25 9.85 -14.17
N VAL A 320 1.92 11.00 -14.13
CA VAL A 320 2.13 11.85 -15.30
C VAL A 320 3.58 11.73 -15.74
N GLU A 321 3.79 11.36 -17.00
CA GLU A 321 5.13 11.19 -17.57
C GLU A 321 5.87 12.54 -17.63
N SER A 322 7.13 12.55 -17.21
CA SER A 322 7.94 13.78 -17.14
C SER A 322 8.18 14.43 -18.51
N SER A 323 8.21 13.61 -19.57
CA SER A 323 8.41 14.02 -20.96
C SER A 323 7.22 14.81 -21.53
N LEU A 324 6.00 14.62 -20.99
CA LEU A 324 4.77 15.15 -21.57
C LEU A 324 4.77 16.68 -21.67
N SER A 325 5.27 17.36 -20.63
CA SER A 325 5.40 18.82 -20.62
C SER A 325 6.26 19.35 -21.77
N LYS A 326 7.32 18.63 -22.14
CA LYS A 326 8.19 18.96 -23.26
C LYS A 326 7.48 18.71 -24.58
N VAL A 327 6.83 17.56 -24.74
CA VAL A 327 6.07 17.22 -25.95
C VAL A 327 5.02 18.29 -26.25
N ILE A 328 4.28 18.74 -25.24
CA ILE A 328 3.29 19.81 -25.38
C ILE A 328 3.96 21.13 -25.78
N LEU A 329 5.04 21.54 -25.11
CA LEU A 329 5.70 22.81 -25.45
C LEU A 329 6.38 22.80 -26.82
N ASP A 330 6.88 21.65 -27.28
CA ASP A 330 7.47 21.52 -28.61
C ASP A 330 6.39 21.58 -29.71
N GLU A 331 5.15 21.15 -29.41
CA GLU A 331 4.00 21.23 -30.32
C GLU A 331 3.42 22.66 -30.42
N TYR A 332 3.45 23.44 -29.34
CA TYR A 332 2.85 24.77 -29.28
C TYR A 332 3.87 25.92 -29.29
N LYS A 333 3.57 26.98 -30.03
CA LYS A 333 4.49 28.12 -30.23
C LYS A 333 4.77 28.94 -28.97
N SER A 334 3.90 28.87 -27.97
CA SER A 334 4.02 29.62 -26.72
C SER A 334 3.45 28.85 -25.53
N LEU A 335 3.88 29.23 -24.32
CA LEU A 335 3.33 28.69 -23.07
C LEU A 335 1.83 28.97 -22.92
N ASP A 336 1.36 30.13 -23.38
CA ASP A 336 -0.05 30.50 -23.28
C ASP A 336 -0.93 29.70 -24.24
N ASP A 337 -0.42 29.38 -25.44
CA ASP A 337 -1.10 28.49 -26.38
C ASP A 337 -1.20 27.07 -25.79
N ALA A 338 -0.09 26.55 -25.24
CA ALA A 338 -0.06 25.24 -24.58
C ALA A 338 -1.05 25.16 -23.40
N LYS A 339 -1.09 26.19 -22.55
CA LYS A 339 -2.05 26.29 -21.45
C LYS A 339 -3.49 26.35 -21.94
N SER A 340 -3.75 27.10 -23.01
CA SER A 340 -5.09 27.24 -23.59
C SER A 340 -5.58 25.91 -24.15
N TYR A 341 -4.72 25.17 -24.84
CA TYR A 341 -5.02 23.83 -25.33
C TYR A 341 -5.30 22.84 -24.21
N LEU A 342 -4.45 22.79 -23.17
CA LEU A 342 -4.66 21.90 -22.02
C LEU A 342 -6.02 22.13 -21.36
N LYS A 343 -6.47 23.38 -21.20
CA LYS A 343 -7.76 23.71 -20.58
C LYS A 343 -8.95 23.01 -21.24
N GLU A 344 -8.88 22.69 -22.53
CA GLU A 344 -9.96 21.99 -23.24
C GLU A 344 -10.23 20.61 -22.64
N PHE A 345 -9.20 19.94 -22.13
CA PHE A 345 -9.32 18.61 -21.52
C PHE A 345 -9.90 18.67 -20.11
N PHE A 346 -9.67 19.76 -19.37
CA PHE A 346 -10.04 19.89 -17.96
C PHE A 346 -11.29 20.73 -17.71
N ASN A 347 -12.05 21.08 -18.76
CA ASN A 347 -13.32 21.79 -18.62
C ASN A 347 -14.46 20.86 -18.15
N TYR A 348 -14.29 20.25 -16.98
CA TYR A 348 -15.29 19.45 -16.28
C TYR A 348 -14.91 19.34 -14.80
N ARG A 349 -15.85 18.88 -13.98
CA ARG A 349 -15.57 18.46 -12.60
C ARG A 349 -16.26 17.14 -12.37
N SER A 350 -15.53 16.19 -11.82
CA SER A 350 -16.07 14.88 -11.46
C SER A 350 -17.15 15.03 -10.37
N CYS A 351 -18.18 14.20 -10.46
CA CYS A 351 -19.28 14.12 -9.51
C CYS A 351 -19.20 12.89 -8.60
N LEU A 352 -18.06 12.17 -8.60
CA LEU A 352 -17.89 10.97 -7.80
C LEU A 352 -17.99 11.30 -6.31
N LYS A 353 -18.95 10.70 -5.62
CA LYS A 353 -19.19 10.96 -4.19
C LYS A 353 -18.34 10.10 -3.27
N ASN A 354 -17.89 8.95 -3.78
CA ASN A 354 -17.17 7.94 -3.02
C ASN A 354 -15.64 8.14 -3.10
N LEU A 355 -15.16 8.97 -4.03
CA LEU A 355 -13.73 9.18 -4.24
C LEU A 355 -13.18 10.02 -3.08
N THR A 356 -12.48 9.37 -2.15
CA THR A 356 -12.00 9.98 -0.90
C THR A 356 -10.50 10.23 -0.86
N SER A 357 -9.73 9.58 -1.74
CA SER A 357 -8.27 9.66 -1.78
C SER A 357 -7.76 9.84 -3.19
N ALA A 358 -6.72 10.65 -3.36
CA ALA A 358 -6.01 10.80 -4.63
C ALA A 358 -4.50 10.84 -4.40
N ARG A 359 -3.75 10.11 -5.23
CA ARG A 359 -2.32 10.28 -5.41
C ARG A 359 -2.05 10.84 -6.80
N ILE A 360 -1.18 11.84 -6.87
CA ILE A 360 -0.70 12.40 -8.12
C ILE A 360 0.82 12.39 -8.06
N SER A 361 1.42 11.66 -8.99
CA SER A 361 2.86 11.60 -9.20
C SER A 361 3.18 12.23 -10.54
N PHE A 362 4.16 13.10 -10.55
CA PHE A 362 4.66 13.69 -11.77
C PHE A 362 6.13 13.35 -11.91
N GLY A 363 6.51 12.58 -12.93
CA GLY A 363 7.88 12.09 -13.05
C GLY A 363 8.94 13.19 -12.86
N LYS A 364 10.01 12.87 -12.11
CA LYS A 364 11.11 13.81 -11.83
C LYS A 364 11.57 14.55 -13.07
N TYR A 365 11.61 15.86 -12.92
CA TYR A 365 12.01 16.77 -13.97
C TYR A 365 13.54 16.94 -13.97
N TYR A 366 14.23 16.23 -14.87
CA TYR A 366 15.65 16.46 -15.12
C TYR A 366 15.81 17.49 -16.25
N THR A 367 16.19 18.72 -15.90
CA THR A 367 16.67 19.69 -16.89
C THR A 367 18.15 19.61 -17.07
N SER A 368 18.58 19.49 -18.32
CA SER A 368 19.93 19.91 -18.68
C SER A 368 20.06 21.41 -18.35
N PRO A 369 21.16 21.84 -17.69
CA PRO A 369 21.44 23.26 -17.44
C PRO A 369 21.39 24.14 -18.70
N ASP A 370 21.55 23.54 -19.88
CA ASP A 370 21.59 24.22 -21.18
C ASP A 370 20.21 24.42 -21.84
N ASP A 371 19.12 24.02 -21.17
CA ASP A 371 17.78 24.04 -21.75
C ASP A 371 17.08 25.39 -21.56
N SER A 372 17.01 26.19 -22.64
CA SER A 372 16.42 27.54 -22.62
C SER A 372 14.94 27.61 -22.27
N ASP A 373 14.21 26.50 -22.34
CA ASP A 373 12.76 26.44 -22.04
C ASP A 373 12.45 25.84 -20.66
N THR A 374 13.47 25.64 -19.82
CA THR A 374 13.35 25.10 -18.46
C THR A 374 12.25 25.79 -17.64
N GLU A 375 12.25 27.12 -17.58
CA GLU A 375 11.25 27.86 -16.78
C GLU A 375 9.83 27.74 -17.35
N LYS A 376 9.68 27.73 -18.69
CA LYS A 376 8.36 27.53 -19.31
C LYS A 376 7.80 26.14 -19.01
N ARG A 377 8.65 25.11 -19.05
CA ARG A 377 8.28 23.73 -18.71
C ARG A 377 7.84 23.61 -17.26
N LYS A 378 8.58 24.19 -16.31
CA LYS A 378 8.16 24.24 -14.89
C LYS A 378 6.79 24.89 -14.72
N HIS A 379 6.55 26.02 -15.40
CA HIS A 379 5.24 26.67 -15.34
C HIS A 379 4.12 25.83 -15.97
N LEU A 380 4.39 25.12 -17.07
CA LEU A 380 3.40 24.24 -17.69
C LEU A 380 3.09 23.04 -16.79
N TYR A 381 4.12 22.46 -16.19
CA TYR A 381 4.03 21.36 -15.24
C TYR A 381 3.14 21.72 -14.04
N ASN A 382 3.39 22.88 -13.40
CA ASN A 382 2.55 23.37 -12.32
C ASN A 382 1.10 23.61 -12.77
N PHE A 383 0.92 24.14 -13.98
CA PHE A 383 -0.40 24.36 -14.54
C PHE A 383 -1.15 23.03 -14.78
N MET A 384 -0.47 21.98 -15.26
CA MET A 384 -1.06 20.65 -15.42
C MET A 384 -1.50 20.06 -14.07
N MET A 385 -0.69 20.21 -13.02
CA MET A 385 -1.05 19.80 -11.66
C MET A 385 -2.30 20.53 -11.15
N GLU A 386 -2.36 21.85 -11.33
CA GLU A 386 -3.56 22.63 -10.99
C GLU A 386 -4.80 22.14 -11.75
N CYS A 387 -4.65 21.87 -13.04
CA CYS A 387 -5.71 21.34 -13.88
C CYS A 387 -6.22 19.97 -13.38
N ILE A 388 -5.33 19.03 -13.07
CA ILE A 388 -5.71 17.71 -12.52
C ILE A 388 -6.39 17.85 -11.16
N ILE A 389 -5.91 18.72 -10.27
CA ILE A 389 -6.58 18.97 -8.99
C ILE A 389 -7.99 19.55 -9.20
N SER A 390 -8.16 20.45 -10.18
CA SER A 390 -9.43 21.15 -10.42
C SER A 390 -10.58 20.25 -10.87
N ILE A 391 -10.27 19.14 -11.54
CA ILE A 391 -11.29 18.20 -12.04
C ILE A 391 -11.78 17.24 -10.95
N PHE A 392 -11.09 17.13 -9.81
CA PHE A 392 -11.50 16.23 -8.74
C PHE A 392 -12.74 16.72 -7.98
N PRO A 393 -13.53 15.78 -7.43
CA PRO A 393 -14.70 16.11 -6.63
C PRO A 393 -14.29 16.61 -5.24
N SER A 394 -15.19 17.33 -4.57
CA SER A 394 -14.97 17.77 -3.19
C SER A 394 -15.05 16.65 -2.15
N SER A 395 -15.35 15.42 -2.56
CA SER A 395 -15.39 14.23 -1.70
C SER A 395 -14.00 13.74 -1.27
N ILE A 396 -12.92 14.20 -1.93
CA ILE A 396 -11.56 13.96 -1.47
C ILE A 396 -11.42 14.52 -0.06
N SER A 397 -11.28 13.63 0.90
CA SER A 397 -11.41 13.94 2.34
C SER A 397 -10.43 13.15 3.19
N LYS A 398 -9.97 11.98 2.75
CA LYS A 398 -9.04 11.15 3.49
C LYS A 398 -7.59 11.53 3.20
N LEU A 399 -7.22 11.56 1.93
CA LEU A 399 -5.83 11.71 1.51
C LEU A 399 -5.69 12.47 0.19
N LEU A 400 -4.74 13.40 0.16
CA LEU A 400 -4.12 13.89 -1.06
C LEU A 400 -2.61 13.62 -0.96
N HIS A 401 -2.08 12.78 -1.84
CA HIS A 401 -0.66 12.50 -1.91
C HIS A 401 -0.07 13.13 -3.17
N LEU A 402 0.84 14.08 -2.97
CA LEU A 402 1.60 14.72 -4.04
C LEU A 402 2.99 14.11 -4.07
N MET A 403 3.41 13.63 -5.22
CA MET A 403 4.74 13.07 -5.44
C MET A 403 5.45 13.83 -6.56
N GLU A 404 6.70 14.20 -6.28
CA GLU A 404 7.59 14.94 -7.17
C GLU A 404 7.04 16.32 -7.58
N ALA A 405 6.03 16.84 -6.86
CA ALA A 405 5.43 18.14 -7.13
C ALA A 405 6.36 19.28 -6.69
N GLU A 406 7.08 19.88 -7.65
CA GLU A 406 7.99 20.99 -7.39
C GLU A 406 7.31 22.36 -7.52
N HIS A 407 7.89 23.39 -6.87
CA HIS A 407 7.53 24.80 -7.08
C HIS A 407 6.04 25.17 -6.82
N MET A 408 5.38 24.48 -5.89
CA MET A 408 4.01 24.80 -5.47
C MET A 408 3.92 26.20 -4.83
N THR A 409 2.88 26.97 -5.17
CA THR A 409 2.65 28.32 -4.63
C THR A 409 1.64 28.30 -3.48
N LEU A 410 1.55 29.40 -2.71
CA LEU A 410 0.48 29.51 -1.69
C LEU A 410 -0.92 29.46 -2.31
N GLU A 411 -1.10 30.03 -3.51
CA GLU A 411 -2.37 30.00 -4.24
C GLU A 411 -2.79 28.56 -4.62
N PHE A 412 -1.83 27.68 -4.90
CA PHE A 412 -2.09 26.26 -5.12
C PHE A 412 -2.73 25.61 -3.88
N PHE A 413 -2.18 25.87 -2.69
CA PHE A 413 -2.74 25.35 -1.43
C PHE A 413 -4.07 25.99 -1.05
N GLU A 414 -4.30 27.26 -1.39
CA GLU A 414 -5.62 27.90 -1.27
C GLU A 414 -6.67 27.20 -2.13
N LYS A 415 -6.34 26.86 -3.38
CA LYS A 415 -7.21 26.08 -4.25
C LYS A 415 -7.51 24.70 -3.64
N ILE A 416 -6.51 24.00 -3.12
CA ILE A 416 -6.71 22.71 -2.42
C ILE A 416 -7.70 22.87 -1.27
N GLY A 417 -7.52 23.87 -0.40
CA GLY A 417 -8.42 24.11 0.74
C GLY A 417 -9.86 24.43 0.34
N ILE A 418 -10.05 25.12 -0.79
CA ILE A 418 -11.38 25.43 -1.35
C ILE A 418 -12.02 24.18 -1.99
N ILE A 419 -11.26 23.42 -2.77
CA ILE A 419 -11.78 22.27 -3.53
C ILE A 419 -12.06 21.09 -2.60
N PHE A 420 -11.19 20.85 -1.61
CA PHE A 420 -11.26 19.72 -0.67
C PHE A 420 -11.44 20.21 0.79
N PRO A 421 -12.60 20.78 1.12
CA PRO A 421 -12.82 21.40 2.43
C PRO A 421 -12.78 20.42 3.60
N SER A 422 -12.86 19.11 3.35
CA SER A 422 -12.83 18.05 4.36
C SER A 422 -11.57 17.19 4.33
N LEU A 423 -10.50 17.64 3.66
CA LEU A 423 -9.24 16.92 3.56
C LEU A 423 -8.53 16.80 4.92
N THR A 424 -8.33 15.56 5.39
CA THR A 424 -7.72 15.26 6.68
C THR A 424 -6.23 14.96 6.61
N THR A 425 -5.74 14.34 5.53
CA THR A 425 -4.32 13.99 5.38
C THR A 425 -3.76 14.52 4.07
N ILE A 426 -2.57 15.13 4.14
CA ILE A 426 -1.75 15.46 2.97
C ILE A 426 -0.37 14.82 3.10
N SER A 427 0.12 14.22 2.01
CA SER A 427 1.42 13.57 1.95
C SER A 427 2.26 14.20 0.83
N PHE A 428 3.54 14.40 1.09
CA PHE A 428 4.51 14.93 0.14
C PHE A 428 5.66 13.94 -0.04
N SER A 429 5.82 13.39 -1.24
CA SER A 429 6.97 12.54 -1.58
C SER A 429 7.87 13.25 -2.58
N LEU A 430 9.16 13.43 -2.25
CA LEU A 430 10.11 14.11 -3.15
C LEU A 430 9.64 15.51 -3.60
N CYS A 431 8.86 16.20 -2.78
CA CYS A 431 8.39 17.56 -3.07
C CYS A 431 9.31 18.59 -2.40
N TYR A 432 10.02 19.37 -3.19
CA TYR A 432 10.93 20.41 -2.70
C TYR A 432 10.26 21.79 -2.69
N ASN A 433 10.74 22.68 -1.81
CA ASN A 433 10.33 24.09 -1.74
C ASN A 433 8.84 24.33 -1.45
N ILE A 434 8.25 23.56 -0.53
CA ILE A 434 6.88 23.82 -0.04
C ILE A 434 6.87 25.17 0.68
N PRO A 435 5.98 26.13 0.33
CA PRO A 435 5.92 27.42 1.00
C PRO A 435 5.63 27.29 2.50
N GLU A 436 6.32 28.07 3.34
CA GLU A 436 6.23 27.95 4.81
C GLU A 436 4.78 28.08 5.33
N GLY A 437 3.92 28.87 4.68
CA GLY A 437 2.52 29.08 5.05
C GLY A 437 1.51 28.15 4.37
N ALA A 438 1.94 27.16 3.60
CA ALA A 438 1.08 26.33 2.75
C ALA A 438 -0.04 25.64 3.52
N LEU A 439 0.28 25.00 4.65
CA LEU A 439 -0.67 24.17 5.39
C LEU A 439 -1.77 24.98 6.10
N TYR A 440 -1.54 26.27 6.37
CA TYR A 440 -2.58 27.17 6.91
C TYR A 440 -3.73 27.41 5.93
N LYS A 441 -3.54 27.11 4.64
CA LYS A 441 -4.55 27.26 3.60
C LYS A 441 -5.53 26.09 3.54
N ILE A 442 -5.27 25.01 4.30
CA ILE A 442 -6.11 23.80 4.35
C ILE A 442 -6.52 23.53 5.81
N PRO A 443 -7.54 24.23 6.33
CA PRO A 443 -7.88 24.22 7.76
C PRO A 443 -8.42 22.89 8.29
N SER A 444 -8.81 21.96 7.41
CA SER A 444 -9.33 20.64 7.76
C SER A 444 -8.27 19.57 8.04
N LEU A 445 -6.99 19.85 7.75
CA LEU A 445 -5.91 18.88 7.92
C LEU A 445 -5.73 18.46 9.38
N THR A 446 -5.70 17.16 9.61
CA THR A 446 -5.32 16.56 10.90
C THR A 446 -3.95 15.89 10.83
N ASN A 447 -3.51 15.45 9.65
CA ASN A 447 -2.26 14.70 9.49
C ASN A 447 -1.44 15.26 8.32
N VAL A 448 -0.11 15.32 8.49
CA VAL A 448 0.83 15.69 7.43
C VAL A 448 2.00 14.72 7.42
N VAL A 449 2.34 14.24 6.22
CA VAL A 449 3.46 13.31 6.01
C VAL A 449 4.43 13.90 5.00
N PHE A 450 5.72 13.85 5.32
CA PHE A 450 6.81 14.24 4.42
C PHE A 450 7.71 13.03 4.19
N ASN A 451 8.04 12.72 2.94
CA ASN A 451 9.20 11.90 2.62
C ASN A 451 10.41 12.85 2.53
N GLY A 452 11.29 12.76 3.53
CA GLY A 452 12.42 13.68 3.73
C GLY A 452 12.06 14.90 4.58
N GLU A 453 13.01 15.83 4.69
CA GLU A 453 12.86 17.03 5.50
C GLU A 453 12.30 18.19 4.67
N SER A 454 11.31 18.90 5.22
CA SER A 454 10.77 20.12 4.63
C SER A 454 10.53 21.17 5.71
N ARG A 455 10.93 22.41 5.43
CA ARG A 455 10.72 23.54 6.32
C ARG A 455 9.37 24.17 6.01
N VAL A 456 8.35 23.82 6.80
CA VAL A 456 6.98 24.27 6.63
C VAL A 456 6.37 24.54 8.00
N ASN A 457 5.71 25.69 8.18
CA ASN A 457 5.02 25.97 9.43
C ASN A 457 3.81 25.03 9.56
N ILE A 458 3.79 24.23 10.63
CA ILE A 458 2.70 23.30 10.94
C ILE A 458 1.64 24.02 11.77
N PRO A 459 0.42 24.19 11.27
CA PRO A 459 -0.69 24.72 12.04
C PRO A 459 -0.95 24.01 13.38
N PRO A 460 -1.41 24.75 14.41
CA PRO A 460 -1.63 24.19 15.75
C PRO A 460 -2.79 23.20 15.83
N TRP A 461 -3.59 23.00 14.78
CA TRP A 461 -4.68 22.02 14.76
C TRP A 461 -4.26 20.64 14.22
N ILE A 462 -3.13 20.53 13.52
CA ILE A 462 -2.61 19.24 13.02
C ILE A 462 -2.24 18.32 14.19
N GLU A 463 -2.79 17.11 14.21
CA GLU A 463 -2.62 16.12 15.27
C GLU A 463 -1.38 15.25 15.08
N THR A 464 -1.02 14.93 13.84
CA THR A 464 0.09 14.04 13.50
C THR A 464 0.98 14.67 12.44
N VAL A 465 2.28 14.73 12.69
CA VAL A 465 3.29 15.04 11.67
C VAL A 465 4.29 13.90 11.58
N MET A 466 4.58 13.43 10.37
CA MET A 466 5.52 12.34 10.16
C MET A 466 6.56 12.71 9.11
N PHE A 467 7.82 12.43 9.41
CA PHE A 467 8.93 12.48 8.47
C PHE A 467 9.37 11.04 8.20
N LEU A 468 9.23 10.61 6.95
CA LEU A 468 9.60 9.30 6.45
C LEU A 468 10.95 9.38 5.76
N TYR A 469 11.80 8.40 6.02
CA TYR A 469 13.10 8.24 5.36
C TYR A 469 13.23 6.86 4.73
N ILE A 470 12.29 6.54 3.85
CA ILE A 470 12.10 5.22 3.25
C ILE A 470 12.40 5.33 1.76
N ASP A 471 13.21 4.40 1.24
CA ASP A 471 13.56 4.23 -0.17
C ASP A 471 14.15 5.49 -0.86
N PHE A 472 15.11 6.14 -0.20
CA PHE A 472 15.89 7.20 -0.83
C PHE A 472 16.90 6.64 -1.82
N TYR A 473 16.73 7.03 -3.08
CA TYR A 473 17.73 6.86 -4.14
C TYR A 473 18.91 7.87 -4.05
N TYR A 474 18.89 8.81 -3.10
CA TYR A 474 19.93 9.84 -2.95
C TYR A 474 20.81 9.61 -1.70
N PRO A 475 22.13 9.44 -1.87
CA PRO A 475 23.09 9.18 -0.77
C PRO A 475 23.23 10.30 0.27
N ASP A 476 22.81 11.53 -0.06
CA ASP A 476 23.08 12.72 0.75
C ASP A 476 22.05 13.00 1.85
N ASP A 477 20.94 12.23 1.90
CA ASP A 477 19.83 12.41 2.84
C ASP A 477 19.80 11.39 3.99
N VAL A 478 20.91 10.68 4.23
CA VAL A 478 21.04 9.79 5.40
C VAL A 478 20.97 10.61 6.69
N VAL A 479 19.87 10.48 7.42
CA VAL A 479 19.66 11.23 8.67
C VAL A 479 20.10 10.41 9.87
N SER A 480 21.22 10.84 10.45
CA SER A 480 21.76 10.30 11.70
C SER A 480 20.76 10.44 12.87
N ASP A 481 20.68 9.42 13.71
CA ASP A 481 19.94 9.42 14.96
C ASP A 481 20.36 10.49 15.99
N THR A 482 21.45 11.22 15.72
CA THR A 482 21.95 12.34 16.52
C THR A 482 21.07 13.59 16.44
N LYS A 483 20.21 13.73 15.41
CA LYS A 483 19.26 14.86 15.33
C LYS A 483 18.24 14.76 16.46
N ASN A 484 18.14 15.78 17.32
CA ASN A 484 17.17 15.82 18.41
C ASN A 484 15.81 16.35 17.94
N ASN A 485 14.82 16.39 18.84
CA ASN A 485 13.49 16.91 18.50
C ASN A 485 13.49 18.41 18.16
N GLU A 486 14.41 19.20 18.70
CA GLU A 486 14.50 20.65 18.42
C GLU A 486 14.81 20.91 16.94
N HIS A 487 15.61 20.05 16.29
CA HIS A 487 15.82 20.09 14.83
C HIS A 487 14.50 20.11 14.08
N TYR A 488 13.61 19.17 14.39
CA TYR A 488 12.31 19.04 13.74
C TYR A 488 11.33 20.13 14.16
N PHE A 489 11.38 20.59 15.42
CA PHE A 489 10.57 21.73 15.86
C PHE A 489 10.93 23.01 15.11
N ASN A 490 12.20 23.19 14.74
CA ASN A 490 12.64 24.29 13.87
C ASN A 490 12.13 24.14 12.44
N LEU A 491 12.11 22.92 11.88
CA LEU A 491 11.53 22.66 10.55
C LEU A 491 10.04 22.96 10.52
N MET A 492 9.31 22.57 11.58
CA MET A 492 7.86 22.67 11.69
C MET A 492 7.37 24.02 12.22
N ASN A 493 8.25 24.81 12.86
CA ASN A 493 7.89 25.98 13.67
C ASN A 493 6.71 25.69 14.64
N ASN A 494 6.73 24.51 15.25
CA ASN A 494 5.70 24.01 16.16
C ASN A 494 6.30 22.94 17.07
N ARG A 495 5.65 22.67 18.21
CA ARG A 495 6.13 21.73 19.23
C ARG A 495 5.08 20.67 19.52
N TYR A 496 5.56 19.47 19.80
CA TYR A 496 4.76 18.31 20.16
C TYR A 496 5.39 17.64 21.38
N ASN A 497 4.55 17.24 22.33
CA ASN A 497 5.01 16.56 23.55
C ASN A 497 5.32 15.09 23.32
N ILE A 498 4.86 14.52 22.20
CA ILE A 498 5.02 13.10 21.89
C ILE A 498 5.83 12.96 20.62
N SER A 499 6.90 12.18 20.68
CA SER A 499 7.70 11.80 19.53
C SER A 499 8.01 10.31 19.54
N LEU A 500 7.75 9.63 18.42
CA LEU A 500 8.09 8.23 18.20
C LEU A 500 9.11 8.16 17.07
N ARG A 501 10.29 7.60 17.34
CA ARG A 501 11.41 7.52 16.40
C ARG A 501 11.77 6.06 16.13
N CYS A 502 11.61 5.65 14.88
CA CYS A 502 12.00 4.34 14.40
C CYS A 502 13.36 4.44 13.69
N LEU A 503 14.27 3.52 14.00
CA LEU A 503 15.63 3.53 13.45
C LEU A 503 15.92 2.35 12.55
N ARG A 504 16.71 2.54 11.51
CA ARG A 504 17.30 1.43 10.74
C ARG A 504 18.82 1.63 10.72
N ARG A 505 19.57 0.71 11.32
CA ARG A 505 21.05 0.75 11.37
C ARG A 505 21.63 2.07 11.91
N LYS A 506 20.99 2.66 12.93
CA LYS A 506 21.31 3.98 13.55
C LYS A 506 20.92 5.22 12.73
N ASP A 507 20.29 5.04 11.58
CA ASP A 507 19.66 6.13 10.85
C ASP A 507 18.17 6.19 11.19
N ILE A 508 17.58 7.38 11.10
CA ILE A 508 16.15 7.54 11.31
C ILE A 508 15.43 6.94 10.11
N HIS A 509 14.61 5.91 10.33
CA HIS A 509 13.73 5.35 9.30
C HIS A 509 12.44 6.16 9.19
N TYR A 510 11.87 6.55 10.33
CA TYR A 510 10.87 7.60 10.41
C TYR A 510 10.86 8.25 11.79
N ILE A 511 10.29 9.45 11.86
CA ILE A 511 9.92 10.10 13.11
C ILE A 511 8.50 10.68 13.02
N ALA A 512 7.68 10.38 14.02
CA ALA A 512 6.32 10.88 14.13
C ALA A 512 6.16 11.76 15.38
N PHE A 513 5.50 12.90 15.23
CA PHE A 513 5.14 13.84 16.28
C PHE A 513 3.63 13.84 16.45
N LEU A 514 3.17 13.58 17.68
CA LEU A 514 1.76 13.36 17.97
C LEU A 514 1.24 14.34 19.02
N LYS A 515 0.02 14.84 18.84
CA LYS A 515 -0.69 15.56 19.91
C LYS A 515 -1.21 14.64 21.00
N LYS A 516 -1.65 13.44 20.61
CA LYS A 516 -2.21 12.44 21.50
C LYS A 516 -1.51 11.12 21.25
N PHE A 517 -1.21 10.39 22.32
CA PHE A 517 -0.41 9.19 22.21
C PHE A 517 -1.13 8.10 21.41
N ASP A 518 -2.43 7.91 21.63
CA ASP A 518 -3.28 6.90 20.96
C ASP A 518 -3.21 6.90 19.43
N LYS A 519 -2.86 8.04 18.83
CA LYS A 519 -2.57 8.17 17.38
C LYS A 519 -1.43 7.30 16.87
N TRP A 520 -0.58 6.75 17.74
CA TRP A 520 0.47 5.82 17.33
C TRP A 520 -0.07 4.61 16.56
N LYS A 521 -1.30 4.18 16.85
CA LYS A 521 -1.97 3.06 16.17
C LYS A 521 -2.32 3.33 14.71
N GLU A 522 -2.36 4.60 14.31
CA GLU A 522 -2.65 5.03 12.93
C GLU A 522 -1.37 5.13 12.07
N LEU A 523 -0.18 5.05 12.68
CA LEU A 523 1.09 5.32 12.01
C LEU A 523 1.42 4.31 10.91
N ASP A 524 1.22 3.01 11.13
CA ASP A 524 1.49 1.98 10.12
C ASP A 524 0.67 2.21 8.85
N ASN A 525 -0.62 2.53 9.01
CA ASN A 525 -1.49 2.87 7.90
C ASN A 525 -1.02 4.15 7.17
N LEU A 526 -0.58 5.17 7.90
CA LEU A 526 0.00 6.38 7.28
C LEU A 526 1.29 6.06 6.51
N ILE A 527 2.15 5.19 7.04
CA ILE A 527 3.39 4.76 6.38
C ILE A 527 3.05 4.00 5.08
N ARG A 528 2.17 3.00 5.15
CA ARG A 528 1.77 2.18 3.99
C ARG A 528 1.17 3.02 2.86
N ILE A 529 0.27 3.95 3.19
CA ILE A 529 -0.36 4.86 2.22
C ILE A 529 0.65 5.77 1.51
N CYS A 530 1.82 6.02 2.12
CA CYS A 530 2.85 6.88 1.57
C CYS A 530 3.93 6.12 0.77
N ILE A 531 4.07 4.80 0.95
CA ILE A 531 5.07 3.95 0.26
C ILE A 531 4.44 3.20 -0.92
N VAL A 532 3.28 2.55 -0.71
CA VAL A 532 2.52 1.81 -1.74
C VAL A 532 1.81 2.80 -2.60
#